data_AF-A0A8K0ITN7-F1
#
_entry.id   AF-A0A8K0ITN7-F1
#
_cell.length_a   1.000
_cell.length_b   1.000
_cell.length_c   1.000
_cell.angle_alpha   90.00
_cell.angle_beta   90.00
_cell.angle_gamma   90.00
#
_symmetry.space_group_name_H-M   'P 1'
#
loop_
_entity.id
_entity.type
_entity.pdbx_description
1 polymer ?
#
loop_
_entity_poly.entity_id
_entity_poly.type
_entity_poly.pdbx_seq_one_letter_code
_entity_poly.pdbx_strand_id
1 'polypeptide(L)'
;MAAARRQWEEVSVLVRSIDRRVPSAWVAKEFKYRRHLQYEPEAFALAEDHHLIRFQSVADCEGVLLGGPWFVAGQLLAVEPWVPGFVPGVKQVRRVVAWLRLPGLRMEFWSPGMLRAIVSEAGKPMAADEFTSRIRQIQGGTGCW
;
A
#
# COMPACT_ATOMS: atom_id res chain seq x y z
N MET A 1 27.97 -13.74 -7.72
CA MET A 1 26.54 -14.03 -7.94
C MET A 1 25.65 -13.60 -6.77
N ALA A 2 25.96 -13.93 -5.51
CA ALA A 2 25.12 -13.52 -4.37
C ALA A 2 25.13 -12.01 -4.05
N ALA A 3 26.29 -11.34 -4.17
CA ALA A 3 26.42 -9.90 -3.86
C ALA A 3 25.61 -9.00 -4.82
N ALA A 4 25.62 -9.31 -6.12
CA ALA A 4 24.82 -8.61 -7.12
C ALA A 4 23.30 -8.82 -6.92
N ARG A 5 22.89 -9.88 -6.21
CA ARG A 5 21.48 -10.17 -5.92
C ARG A 5 20.96 -9.33 -4.75
N ARG A 6 21.75 -9.23 -3.67
CA ARG A 6 21.44 -8.42 -2.48
C ARG A 6 21.26 -6.94 -2.80
N GLN A 7 22.11 -6.38 -3.66
CA GLN A 7 22.02 -4.97 -4.06
C GLN A 7 20.64 -4.60 -4.63
N TRP A 8 19.97 -5.52 -5.32
CA TRP A 8 18.68 -5.23 -5.96
C TRP A 8 17.50 -5.44 -5.01
N GLU A 9 17.63 -6.30 -4.01
CA GLU A 9 16.53 -6.66 -3.10
C GLU A 9 16.15 -5.51 -2.16
N GLU A 10 17.13 -4.75 -1.66
CA GLU A 10 16.88 -3.71 -0.66
C GLU A 10 16.38 -2.39 -1.26
N VAL A 11 16.64 -2.16 -2.55
CA VAL A 11 16.29 -0.91 -3.24
C VAL A 11 15.23 -1.10 -4.32
N SER A 12 14.56 -2.25 -4.37
CA SER A 12 13.51 -2.49 -5.37
C SER A 12 12.19 -2.92 -4.74
N VAL A 13 11.11 -2.47 -5.36
CA VAL A 13 9.75 -2.89 -5.03
C VAL A 13 9.09 -3.53 -6.24
N LEU A 14 8.26 -4.53 -5.97
CA LEU A 14 7.33 -5.06 -6.92
C LEU A 14 6.02 -4.28 -6.81
N VAL A 15 5.54 -3.79 -7.95
CA VAL A 15 4.29 -3.05 -8.04
C VAL A 15 3.34 -3.81 -8.96
N ARG A 16 2.07 -3.93 -8.59
CA ARG A 16 1.03 -4.53 -9.42
C ARG A 16 -0.13 -3.55 -9.60
N SER A 17 -0.53 -3.33 -10.85
CA SER A 17 -1.80 -2.64 -11.16
C SER A 17 -2.97 -3.61 -10.93
N ILE A 18 -4.02 -3.19 -10.20
CA ILE A 18 -5.10 -4.10 -9.81
C ILE A 18 -6.12 -4.34 -10.93
N ASP A 19 -6.75 -3.30 -11.46
CA ASP A 19 -7.81 -3.47 -12.47
C ASP A 19 -7.32 -3.21 -13.89
N ARG A 20 -6.59 -2.11 -14.09
CA ARG A 20 -6.04 -1.72 -15.40
C ARG A 20 -4.55 -1.45 -15.29
N ARG A 21 -3.79 -2.03 -16.22
CA ARG A 21 -2.37 -1.72 -16.41
C ARG A 21 -2.13 -0.22 -16.59
N VAL A 22 -1.23 0.33 -15.79
CA VAL A 22 -0.64 1.66 -16.05
C VAL A 22 0.78 1.52 -16.59
N PRO A 23 1.29 2.45 -17.41
CA PRO A 23 2.69 2.40 -17.85
C PRO A 23 3.65 2.49 -16.65
N SER A 24 4.72 1.68 -16.63
CA SER A 24 5.70 1.67 -15.52
C SER A 24 6.31 3.04 -15.25
N ALA A 25 6.52 3.84 -16.31
CA ALA A 25 7.02 5.21 -16.19
C ALA A 25 6.07 6.12 -15.39
N TRP A 26 4.76 5.89 -15.46
CA TRP A 26 3.80 6.66 -14.67
C TRP A 26 3.88 6.30 -13.19
N VAL A 27 4.14 5.03 -12.88
CA VAL A 27 4.39 4.57 -11.50
C VAL A 27 5.64 5.24 -10.92
N ALA A 28 6.76 5.24 -11.66
CA ALA A 28 7.99 5.91 -11.21
C ALA A 28 7.80 7.42 -11.02
N LYS A 29 7.08 8.08 -11.94
CA LYS A 29 6.71 9.50 -11.79
C LYS A 29 5.88 9.75 -10.54
N GLU A 30 4.85 8.95 -10.28
CA GLU A 30 4.02 9.11 -9.08
C GLU A 30 4.87 8.99 -7.81
N PHE A 31 5.74 7.98 -7.74
CA PHE A 31 6.64 7.83 -6.59
C PHE A 31 7.58 9.01 -6.44
N LYS A 32 8.17 9.51 -7.54
CA LYS A 32 8.99 10.71 -7.53
C LYS A 32 8.24 11.91 -6.95
N TYR A 33 7.05 12.21 -7.47
CA TYR A 33 6.29 13.39 -7.07
C TYR A 33 5.79 13.30 -5.63
N ARG A 34 5.23 12.16 -5.22
CA ARG A 34 4.64 11.97 -3.89
C ARG A 34 5.67 11.81 -2.78
N ARG A 35 6.85 11.28 -3.10
CA ARG A 35 7.96 11.11 -2.14
C ARG A 35 8.98 12.24 -2.23
N HIS A 36 8.75 13.23 -3.08
CA HIS A 36 9.69 14.33 -3.32
C HIS A 36 11.11 13.84 -3.64
N LEU A 37 11.22 12.78 -4.45
CA LEU A 37 12.51 12.24 -4.86
C LEU A 37 13.22 13.22 -5.79
N GLN A 38 14.53 13.35 -5.62
CA GLN A 38 15.36 14.22 -6.47
C GLN A 38 15.67 13.59 -7.84
N TYR A 39 15.30 12.32 -8.03
CA TYR A 39 15.51 11.55 -9.24
C TYR A 39 14.22 10.82 -9.64
N GLU A 40 14.18 10.33 -10.87
CA GLU A 40 13.12 9.41 -11.31
C GLU A 40 13.59 7.98 -11.09
N PRO A 41 12.87 7.15 -10.31
CA PRO A 41 13.21 5.75 -10.12
C PRO A 41 13.24 5.00 -11.45
N GLU A 42 14.10 4.00 -11.57
CA GLU A 42 14.13 3.15 -12.75
C GLU A 42 12.90 2.23 -12.75
N ALA A 43 12.24 2.11 -13.89
CA ALA A 43 10.99 1.40 -14.02
C ALA A 43 11.08 0.34 -15.11
N PHE A 44 10.78 -0.92 -14.76
CA PHE A 44 10.78 -2.03 -15.68
C PHE A 44 9.38 -2.62 -15.75
N ALA A 45 8.83 -2.73 -16.96
CA ALA A 45 7.56 -3.43 -17.19
C ALA A 45 7.79 -4.95 -17.09
N LEU A 46 6.97 -5.62 -16.29
CA LEU A 46 6.92 -7.08 -16.21
C LEU A 46 5.59 -7.59 -16.80
N ALA A 47 5.42 -8.91 -16.83
CA ALA A 47 4.17 -9.55 -17.26
C ALA A 47 3.06 -9.42 -16.20
N GLU A 48 1.81 -9.72 -16.58
CA GLU A 48 0.65 -9.80 -15.67
C GLU A 48 0.43 -8.53 -14.83
N ASP A 49 0.58 -7.36 -15.44
CA ASP A 49 0.38 -6.04 -14.80
C ASP A 49 1.33 -5.74 -13.64
N HIS A 50 2.47 -6.43 -13.59
CA HIS A 50 3.54 -6.15 -12.64
C HIS A 50 4.57 -5.18 -13.22
N HIS A 51 5.24 -4.46 -12.31
CA HIS A 51 6.30 -3.52 -12.57
C HIS A 51 7.37 -3.70 -11.51
N LEU A 52 8.64 -3.64 -11.90
CA LEU A 52 9.75 -3.52 -10.97
C LEU A 52 10.15 -2.06 -10.93
N ILE A 53 10.17 -1.47 -9.73
CA ILE A 53 10.66 -0.11 -9.52
C ILE A 53 11.92 -0.16 -8.67
N ARG A 54 13.03 0.39 -9.18
CA ARG A 54 14.33 0.42 -8.52
C ARG A 54 14.70 1.85 -8.12
N PHE A 55 15.01 2.00 -6.84
CA PHE A 55 15.43 3.24 -6.21
C PHE A 55 16.96 3.32 -6.11
N GLN A 56 17.47 4.53 -5.86
CA GLN A 56 18.88 4.77 -5.59
C GLN A 56 19.24 4.59 -4.10
N SER A 57 18.24 4.55 -3.21
CA SER A 57 18.45 4.38 -1.77
C SER A 57 17.42 3.44 -1.13
N VAL A 58 17.83 2.75 -0.08
CA VAL A 58 16.95 1.90 0.74
C VAL A 58 15.88 2.75 1.44
N ALA A 59 16.23 3.96 1.90
CA ALA A 59 15.30 4.87 2.56
C ALA A 59 14.13 5.29 1.65
N ASP A 60 14.38 5.52 0.36
CA ASP A 60 13.32 5.84 -0.61
C ASP A 60 12.41 4.63 -0.86
N CYS A 61 13.01 3.44 -0.96
CA CYS A 61 12.32 2.16 -1.13
C CYS A 61 11.39 1.86 0.07
N GLU A 62 11.93 1.87 1.28
CA GLU A 62 11.18 1.71 2.54
C GLU A 62 10.11 2.78 2.67
N GLY A 63 10.46 4.00 2.28
CA GLY A 63 9.52 5.10 2.20
C GLY A 63 8.30 4.73 1.37
N VAL A 64 8.50 4.29 0.14
CA VAL A 64 7.40 3.89 -0.76
C VAL A 64 6.60 2.72 -0.17
N LEU A 65 7.26 1.71 0.39
CA LEU A 65 6.61 0.55 1.02
C LEU A 65 5.69 0.95 2.19
N LEU A 66 6.11 1.92 3.01
CA LEU A 66 5.35 2.41 4.17
C LEU A 66 4.36 3.53 3.81
N GLY A 67 4.45 4.09 2.60
CA GLY A 67 3.75 5.31 2.17
C GLY A 67 2.25 5.17 1.92
N GLY A 68 1.69 3.96 2.00
CA GLY A 68 0.25 3.72 1.94
C GLY A 68 -0.27 3.32 0.56
N PRO A 69 -1.60 3.35 0.35
CA PRO A 69 -2.18 2.91 -0.92
C PRO A 69 -1.80 3.89 -2.04
N TRP A 70 -1.15 3.35 -3.06
CA TRP A 70 -0.65 4.10 -4.20
C TRP A 70 -1.69 4.13 -5.32
N PHE A 71 -1.92 5.31 -5.89
CA PHE A 71 -2.85 5.47 -7.01
C PHE A 71 -2.16 6.16 -8.18
N VAL A 72 -2.34 5.62 -9.38
CA VAL A 72 -1.85 6.22 -10.63
C VAL A 72 -2.99 6.23 -11.63
N ALA A 73 -3.36 7.42 -12.13
CA ALA A 73 -4.47 7.59 -13.07
C ALA A 73 -5.78 6.91 -12.60
N GLY A 74 -6.08 7.01 -11.30
CA GLY A 74 -7.26 6.41 -10.67
C GLY A 74 -7.19 4.90 -10.46
N GLN A 75 -6.04 4.26 -10.69
CA GLN A 75 -5.83 2.82 -10.49
C GLN A 75 -5.04 2.56 -9.22
N LEU A 76 -5.56 1.67 -8.37
CA LEU A 76 -4.87 1.23 -7.16
C LEU A 76 -3.67 0.36 -7.55
N LEU A 77 -2.55 0.61 -6.89
CA LEU A 77 -1.33 -0.17 -7.00
C LEU A 77 -1.09 -0.94 -5.70
N ALA A 78 -0.90 -2.25 -5.82
CA ALA A 78 -0.29 -3.03 -4.75
C ALA A 78 1.23 -2.89 -4.84
N VAL A 79 1.87 -2.58 -3.71
CA VAL A 79 3.33 -2.43 -3.63
C VAL A 79 3.85 -3.37 -2.55
N GLU A 80 4.83 -4.18 -2.89
CA GLU A 80 5.46 -5.14 -1.98
C GLU A 80 6.99 -5.17 -2.18
N PRO A 81 7.77 -5.60 -1.18
CA PRO A 81 9.21 -5.74 -1.34
C PRO A 81 9.53 -6.71 -2.49
N TRP A 82 10.54 -6.39 -3.30
CA TRP A 82 11.00 -7.33 -4.32
C TRP A 82 11.56 -8.60 -3.68
N VAL A 83 11.15 -9.77 -4.21
CA VAL A 83 11.64 -11.07 -3.75
C VAL A 83 12.35 -11.79 -4.90
N PRO A 84 13.59 -12.30 -4.70
CA PRO A 84 14.29 -13.05 -5.72
C PRO A 84 13.51 -14.30 -6.14
N GLY A 85 13.48 -14.58 -7.44
CA GLY A 85 12.72 -15.70 -8.01
C GLY A 85 11.22 -15.43 -8.10
N PHE A 86 10.79 -14.17 -8.05
CA PHE A 86 9.44 -13.79 -8.42
C PHE A 86 9.16 -14.16 -9.88
N VAL A 87 8.03 -14.83 -10.11
CA VAL A 87 7.53 -15.18 -11.44
C VAL A 87 6.10 -14.65 -11.55
N PRO A 88 5.85 -13.63 -12.42
CA PRO A 88 4.51 -13.12 -12.66
C PRO A 88 3.56 -14.26 -13.08
N GLY A 89 2.31 -14.23 -12.61
CA GLY A 89 1.28 -15.21 -12.96
C GLY A 89 1.34 -16.54 -12.18
N VAL A 90 2.51 -16.95 -11.66
CA VAL A 90 2.65 -18.16 -10.84
C VAL A 90 2.39 -17.85 -9.36
N LYS A 91 2.93 -16.74 -8.86
CA LYS A 91 2.60 -16.20 -7.53
C LYS A 91 1.56 -15.10 -7.70
N GLN A 92 0.27 -15.46 -7.62
CA GLN A 92 -0.78 -14.45 -7.54
C GLN A 92 -0.63 -13.66 -6.23
N VAL A 93 -0.66 -12.33 -6.31
CA VAL A 93 -0.93 -11.48 -5.15
C VAL A 93 -2.31 -11.89 -4.61
N ARG A 94 -2.33 -12.70 -3.54
CA ARG A 94 -3.56 -13.28 -3.00
C ARG A 94 -4.37 -12.30 -2.15
N ARG A 95 -3.78 -11.18 -1.73
CA ARG A 95 -4.42 -10.20 -0.85
C ARG A 95 -3.67 -8.87 -0.85
N VAL A 96 -4.37 -7.77 -1.13
CA VAL A 96 -3.86 -6.41 -0.95
C VAL A 96 -4.42 -5.88 0.37
N VAL A 97 -3.56 -5.38 1.25
CA VAL A 97 -3.98 -4.69 2.47
C VAL A 97 -3.90 -3.19 2.21
N ALA A 98 -5.06 -2.54 2.13
CA ALA A 98 -5.15 -1.10 1.97
C ALA A 98 -5.65 -0.44 3.27
N TRP A 99 -5.06 0.69 3.62
CA TRP A 99 -5.53 1.52 4.72
C TRP A 99 -6.66 2.43 4.23
N LEU A 100 -7.88 2.21 4.71
CA LEU A 100 -9.01 3.09 4.42
C LEU A 100 -9.03 4.26 5.41
N ARG A 101 -8.87 5.49 4.91
CA ARG A 101 -9.09 6.71 5.71
C ARG A 101 -10.50 7.22 5.42
N LEU A 102 -11.28 7.49 6.47
CA LEU A 102 -12.66 8.01 6.37
C LEU A 102 -12.73 9.46 6.93
N PRO A 103 -12.16 10.46 6.24
CA PRO A 103 -12.21 11.84 6.70
C PRO A 103 -13.65 12.37 6.69
N GLY A 104 -14.05 13.08 7.74
CA GLY A 104 -15.39 13.68 7.84
C GLY A 104 -16.51 12.71 8.23
N LEU A 105 -16.18 11.47 8.62
CA LEU A 105 -17.17 10.54 9.16
C LEU A 105 -17.79 11.12 10.44
N ARG A 106 -19.12 11.35 10.44
CA ARG A 106 -19.85 11.89 11.59
C ARG A 106 -19.71 10.96 12.79
N MET A 107 -19.63 11.53 14.00
CA MET A 107 -19.36 10.79 15.24
C MET A 107 -20.33 9.62 15.50
N GLU A 108 -21.59 9.74 15.06
CA GLU A 108 -22.61 8.69 15.13
C GLU A 108 -22.25 7.38 14.38
N PHE A 109 -21.34 7.45 13.39
CA PHE A 109 -20.89 6.29 12.63
C PHE A 109 -19.58 5.68 13.15
N TRP A 110 -19.02 6.19 14.25
CA TRP A 110 -17.78 5.67 14.84
C TRP A 110 -17.98 4.46 15.76
N SER A 111 -19.21 3.94 15.86
CA SER A 111 -19.43 2.69 16.59
C SER A 111 -18.69 1.53 15.89
N PRO A 112 -18.13 0.57 16.65
CA PRO A 112 -17.39 -0.56 16.06
C PRO A 112 -18.20 -1.36 15.04
N GLY A 113 -19.52 -1.51 15.27
CA GLY A 113 -20.42 -2.19 14.35
C GLY A 113 -20.57 -1.46 13.02
N MET A 114 -20.74 -0.14 13.07
CA MET A 114 -20.91 0.69 11.88
C MET A 114 -19.61 0.80 11.06
N LEU A 115 -18.48 1.03 11.73
CA LEU A 115 -17.17 1.03 11.08
C LEU A 115 -16.90 -0.32 10.41
N ARG A 116 -17.22 -1.42 11.10
CA ARG A 116 -17.07 -2.76 10.50
C ARG A 116 -17.96 -2.92 9.28
N ALA A 117 -19.22 -2.49 9.35
CA ALA A 117 -20.14 -2.53 8.20
C ALA A 117 -19.58 -1.74 7.01
N ILE A 118 -19.20 -0.48 7.21
CA ILE A 118 -18.63 0.39 6.18
C ILE A 118 -17.37 -0.22 5.56
N VAL A 119 -16.44 -0.71 6.38
CA VAL A 119 -15.19 -1.32 5.89
C VAL A 119 -15.46 -2.65 5.21
N SER A 120 -16.47 -3.41 5.66
CA SER A 120 -16.81 -4.72 5.07
C SER A 120 -17.37 -4.62 3.66
N GLU A 121 -18.05 -3.52 3.34
CA GLU A 121 -18.43 -3.19 1.96
C GLU A 121 -17.21 -2.97 1.06
N ALA A 122 -16.12 -2.42 1.59
CA ALA A 122 -14.87 -2.22 0.85
C ALA A 122 -13.99 -3.48 0.79
N GLY A 123 -14.13 -4.40 1.74
CA GLY A 123 -13.36 -5.65 1.79
C GLY A 123 -13.25 -6.24 3.18
N LYS A 124 -12.44 -7.29 3.37
CA LYS A 124 -12.32 -7.96 4.67
C LYS A 124 -11.52 -7.10 5.66
N PRO A 125 -12.12 -6.54 6.74
CA PRO A 125 -11.42 -5.70 7.70
C PRO A 125 -10.31 -6.50 8.39
N MET A 126 -9.09 -5.95 8.47
CA MET A 126 -7.94 -6.61 9.09
C MET A 126 -7.53 -6.02 10.45
N ALA A 127 -7.53 -4.70 10.56
CA ALA A 127 -7.21 -3.99 11.79
C ALA A 127 -7.87 -2.60 11.80
N ALA A 128 -8.05 -2.02 12.98
CA ALA A 128 -8.43 -0.63 13.17
C ALA A 128 -7.26 0.11 13.83
N ASP A 129 -7.11 1.41 13.55
CA ASP A 129 -6.03 2.22 14.12
C ASP A 129 -6.18 2.46 15.64
N GLU A 130 -5.12 2.97 16.26
CA GLU A 130 -5.07 3.22 17.70
C GLU A 130 -6.05 4.33 18.15
N PHE A 131 -6.38 5.26 17.26
CA PHE A 131 -7.36 6.30 17.55
C PHE A 131 -8.78 5.71 17.66
N THR A 132 -9.15 4.82 16.74
CA THR A 132 -10.39 4.06 16.78
C THR A 132 -10.41 3.06 17.94
N SER A 133 -9.26 2.50 18.32
CA SER A 133 -9.18 1.60 19.46
C SER A 133 -9.38 2.33 20.80
N ARG A 134 -8.90 3.57 20.93
CA ARG A 134 -9.13 4.43 22.12
C ARG A 134 -10.60 4.84 22.30
N ILE A 135 -11.37 5.03 21.23
CA ILE A 135 -12.83 5.26 21.33
C ILE A 135 -13.54 4.10 22.06
N ARG A 136 -13.01 2.87 21.95
CA ARG A 136 -13.54 1.70 22.69
C ARG A 136 -13.39 1.84 24.21
N GLN A 137 -12.37 2.54 24.69
CA GLN A 137 -12.16 2.75 26.13
C GLN A 137 -13.05 3.86 26.69
N ILE A 138 -13.36 4.89 25.91
CA ILE A 138 -14.21 6.00 26.37
C ILE A 138 -15.67 5.54 26.54
N GLN A 139 -16.16 4.61 25.71
CA GLN A 139 -17.51 4.04 25.85
C GLN A 139 -17.62 2.84 26.80
N GLY A 140 -16.49 2.38 27.37
CA GLY A 140 -16.47 1.32 28.39
C GLY A 140 -16.65 1.83 29.84
N GLY A 141 -16.71 3.15 30.03
CA GLY A 141 -17.01 3.76 31.33
C GLY A 141 -18.50 3.95 31.53
N THR A 142 -19.24 2.86 31.76
CA THR A 142 -20.63 2.96 32.20
C THR A 142 -20.72 3.50 33.63
N GLY A 143 -21.24 4.73 33.75
CA GLY A 143 -22.27 5.09 34.73
C GLY A 143 -21.83 5.62 36.09
N CYS A 144 -22.15 6.90 36.35
CA CYS A 144 -22.73 7.42 37.60
C CYS A 144 -23.42 8.78 37.28
N TRP A 145 -24.71 8.74 36.97
CA TRP A 145 -25.71 9.59 37.62
C TRP A 145 -26.63 8.64 38.37
#